data_AF-A0A147BXP4-F1
#
_entry.id   AF-A0A147BXP4-F1
#
_cell.length_a   1.000
_cell.length_b   1.000
_cell.length_c   1.000
_cell.angle_alpha   90.00
_cell.angle_beta   90.00
_cell.angle_gamma   90.00
#
_symmetry.space_group_name_H-M   'P 1'
#
loop_
_entity.id
_entity.type
_entity.pdbx_description
1 polymer ?
#
loop_
_entity_poly.entity_id
_entity_poly.type
_entity_poly.pdbx_seq_one_letter_code
_entity_poly.pdbx_strand_id
1 'polypeptide(L)'
;MLEVYRLAFLCAIFHVNVDCAPFPEHIVYPKLLEARGINGQKVLHIKDGLTLTLEKLSVLADSLVFTESNDGVATETIMNGAELEENLYHDREKMAAVAVEVIDDTIEVMGVISETMRIASLPAMARSEEGHIAHKIYKIERSITQWENDADTVPEATSSSKRRGRAAFANVIPGEFFVEVHMMVDKHHYKPFDERHQLVKYLALNLALVNMRFEDTSNPKIQFLLTSIKLEPDFAETYNDTDYYWPKAIKTYADANQTFYTLLNKYGRSPADITVAVTGLTLADYDYSTERTTIAVEGQARLGGVCNVNYSMVMVEDVPMSFGMVSRLPHELGHALGAPHDGLTYTWNEYLQPRSDCSIFKESDHFIMHRSEPGNGKFSNCSKEHMTAFISTLTEACFNLKTEQNCTTKMEELPGASVNLTEICIRAHPNFPEWNLQRDDYLNSRCLFECCANSPFGPTCKKEPLPDGAECGGGKRCVRGKCGNYDKYGNLKL
;
A
#
# COMPACT_ATOMS: atom_id res chain seq x y z
N MET A 1 -64.36 39.53 -35.65
CA MET A 1 -63.04 39.19 -36.20
C MET A 1 -62.00 39.81 -35.29
N LEU A 2 -61.07 38.97 -34.80
CA LEU A 2 -59.67 39.23 -34.41
C LEU A 2 -59.39 40.55 -33.65
N GLU A 3 -58.72 40.60 -32.51
CA GLU A 3 -57.58 39.81 -32.08
C GLU A 3 -57.14 40.32 -30.68
N VAL A 4 -56.43 39.45 -29.94
CA VAL A 4 -55.41 39.77 -28.92
C VAL A 4 -55.89 40.50 -27.65
N TYR A 5 -55.79 39.85 -26.48
CA TYR A 5 -55.06 40.31 -25.29
C TYR A 5 -55.40 39.47 -24.03
N ARG A 6 -54.37 38.77 -23.55
CA ARG A 6 -53.90 38.71 -22.14
C ARG A 6 -54.67 37.97 -21.03
N LEU A 7 -53.80 37.37 -20.20
CA LEU A 7 -53.95 36.75 -18.87
C LEU A 7 -54.61 35.37 -18.81
N ALA A 8 -54.18 34.41 -17.98
CA ALA A 8 -52.95 34.07 -17.25
C ALA A 8 -53.32 32.86 -16.35
N PHE A 9 -52.34 32.04 -15.94
CA PHE A 9 -52.42 30.96 -14.92
C PHE A 9 -53.22 29.70 -15.35
N LEU A 10 -52.70 28.46 -15.32
CA LEU A 10 -51.69 27.82 -14.47
C LEU A 10 -50.89 26.75 -15.26
N CYS A 11 -49.57 26.90 -15.33
CA CYS A 11 -48.66 25.76 -15.38
C CYS A 11 -47.75 25.86 -14.16
N ALA A 12 -48.20 25.30 -13.04
CA ALA A 12 -47.35 25.01 -11.91
C ALA A 12 -46.47 23.80 -12.31
N ILE A 13 -45.35 24.09 -12.98
CA ILE A 13 -44.22 23.18 -13.03
C ILE A 13 -43.71 23.10 -11.60
N PHE A 14 -43.94 21.97 -10.94
CA PHE A 14 -43.18 21.62 -9.75
C PHE A 14 -41.72 21.54 -10.18
N HIS A 15 -40.98 22.62 -9.93
CA HIS A 15 -39.55 22.55 -9.73
C HIS A 15 -39.33 21.63 -8.53
N VAL A 16 -39.17 20.34 -8.81
CA VAL A 16 -38.40 19.48 -7.93
C VAL A 16 -36.99 20.03 -8.06
N ASN A 17 -36.60 20.87 -7.10
CA ASN A 17 -35.20 21.09 -6.80
C ASN A 17 -34.64 19.72 -6.45
N VAL A 18 -34.13 19.02 -7.47
CA VAL A 18 -33.10 18.03 -7.25
C VAL A 18 -31.91 18.87 -6.85
N ASP A 19 -31.76 19.09 -5.55
CA ASP A 19 -30.49 19.47 -4.96
C ASP A 19 -29.52 18.31 -5.23
N CYS A 20 -29.02 18.26 -6.46
CA CYS A 20 -27.71 17.68 -6.74
C CYS A 20 -26.72 18.59 -6.02
N ALA A 21 -26.59 18.42 -4.71
CA ALA A 21 -25.40 18.85 -4.01
C ALA A 21 -24.24 18.15 -4.73
N PRO A 22 -23.34 18.87 -5.43
CA PRO A 22 -22.10 18.26 -5.84
C PRO A 22 -21.42 17.94 -4.52
N PHE A 23 -21.10 16.66 -4.27
CA PHE A 23 -19.97 16.38 -3.40
C PHE A 23 -18.83 17.29 -3.87
N PRO A 24 -18.14 18.04 -3.00
CA PRO A 24 -17.07 18.91 -3.46
C PRO A 24 -15.97 18.01 -4.04
N GLU A 25 -16.07 17.72 -5.33
CA GLU A 25 -15.02 17.14 -6.13
C GLU A 25 -13.92 18.18 -6.12
N HIS A 26 -12.87 17.92 -5.34
CA HIS A 26 -11.73 18.81 -5.27
C HIS A 26 -10.91 18.54 -6.51
N ILE A 27 -11.29 19.19 -7.61
CA ILE A 27 -10.48 19.25 -8.82
C ILE A 27 -9.21 20.01 -8.48
N VAL A 28 -8.07 19.42 -8.81
CA VAL A 28 -6.74 19.97 -8.55
C VAL A 28 -5.88 19.86 -9.79
N TYR A 29 -4.77 20.59 -9.80
CA TYR A 29 -3.81 20.61 -10.90
C TYR A 29 -2.41 20.37 -10.32
N PRO A 30 -2.04 19.10 -10.08
CA PRO A 30 -0.78 18.74 -9.46
C PRO A 30 0.42 19.22 -10.28
N LYS A 31 1.49 19.57 -9.59
CA LYS A 31 2.75 19.99 -10.18
C LYS A 31 3.89 19.21 -9.57
N LEU A 32 4.80 18.75 -10.42
CA LEU A 32 6.06 18.17 -9.98
C LEU A 32 7.05 19.30 -9.77
N LEU A 33 7.43 19.51 -8.52
CA LEU A 33 8.43 20.50 -8.14
C LEU A 33 9.73 19.79 -7.84
N GLU A 34 10.82 20.24 -8.43
CA GLU A 34 12.13 19.83 -7.96
C GLU A 34 12.42 20.57 -6.66
N ALA A 35 12.63 19.83 -5.57
CA ALA A 35 13.03 20.49 -4.34
C ALA A 35 14.37 21.18 -4.57
N ARG A 36 14.50 22.42 -4.10
CA ARG A 36 15.77 23.16 -4.06
C ARG A 36 16.73 22.58 -3.01
N GLY A 37 16.69 21.27 -2.74
CA GLY A 37 17.58 20.53 -1.84
C GLY A 37 18.71 19.83 -2.60
N ILE A 38 19.68 19.26 -1.88
CA ILE A 38 20.90 18.69 -2.48
C ILE A 38 20.68 17.31 -3.11
N ASN A 39 19.54 16.67 -2.84
CA ASN A 39 19.23 15.33 -3.32
C ASN A 39 18.35 15.24 -4.57
N GLY A 40 17.94 16.37 -5.15
CA GLY A 40 16.98 16.37 -6.26
C GLY A 40 15.65 15.69 -5.89
N GLN A 41 15.31 15.64 -4.59
CA GLN A 41 14.09 15.00 -4.11
C GLN A 41 12.89 15.69 -4.76
N LYS A 42 12.06 14.91 -5.45
CA LYS A 42 10.89 15.44 -6.14
C LYS A 42 9.79 15.68 -5.12
N VAL A 43 9.10 16.81 -5.23
CA VAL A 43 7.94 17.13 -4.40
C VAL A 43 6.73 17.23 -5.32
N LEU A 44 5.71 16.41 -5.08
CA LEU A 44 4.45 16.54 -5.76
C LEU A 44 3.59 17.55 -5.00
N HIS A 45 3.39 18.72 -5.59
CA HIS A 45 2.47 19.72 -5.07
C HIS A 45 1.06 19.48 -5.65
N ILE A 46 0.12 19.05 -4.83
CA ILE A 46 -1.25 18.72 -5.29
C ILE A 46 -2.16 19.95 -5.15
N LYS A 47 -2.19 20.54 -3.95
CA LYS A 47 -2.87 21.81 -3.64
C LYS A 47 -2.28 22.41 -2.36
N ASP A 48 -2.69 23.62 -2.01
CA ASP A 48 -2.29 24.26 -0.75
C ASP A 48 -2.57 23.34 0.45
N GLY A 49 -1.54 23.12 1.26
CA GLY A 49 -1.59 22.22 2.41
C GLY A 49 -1.54 20.72 2.09
N LEU A 50 -1.40 20.33 0.82
CA LEU A 50 -1.28 18.94 0.39
C LEU A 50 -0.15 18.77 -0.63
N THR A 51 1.00 18.34 -0.12
CA THR A 51 2.18 17.97 -0.90
C THR A 51 2.59 16.55 -0.56
N LEU A 52 3.30 15.85 -1.45
CA LEU A 52 3.97 14.59 -1.16
C LEU A 52 5.47 14.74 -1.40
N THR A 53 6.27 14.21 -0.48
CA THR A 53 7.71 14.08 -0.67
C THR A 53 7.96 12.75 -1.36
N LEU A 54 8.43 12.78 -2.61
CA LEU A 54 8.51 11.59 -3.43
C LEU A 54 9.84 10.87 -3.22
N GLU A 55 9.77 9.70 -2.59
CA GLU A 55 10.85 8.72 -2.54
C GLU A 55 10.55 7.58 -3.52
N LYS A 56 11.57 7.04 -4.19
CA LYS A 56 11.39 5.90 -5.12
C LYS A 56 10.91 4.69 -4.33
N LEU A 57 9.86 4.04 -4.81
CA LEU A 57 9.44 2.75 -4.27
C LEU A 57 10.09 1.60 -5.03
N SER A 58 10.24 0.46 -4.35
CA SER A 58 10.64 -0.80 -4.96
C SER A 58 9.90 -1.96 -4.30
N VAL A 59 9.21 -2.73 -5.12
CA VAL A 59 8.24 -3.77 -4.75
C VAL A 59 8.05 -4.83 -5.85
N LEU A 60 8.55 -4.61 -7.06
CA LEU A 60 8.59 -5.57 -8.16
C LEU A 60 9.90 -6.34 -8.16
N ALA A 61 9.86 -7.61 -8.57
CA ALA A 61 11.07 -8.32 -8.97
C ALA A 61 11.67 -7.70 -10.24
N ASP A 62 12.99 -7.78 -10.40
CA ASP A 62 13.71 -7.26 -11.57
C ASP A 62 13.13 -7.80 -12.89
N SER A 63 12.75 -9.08 -12.88
CA SER A 63 12.05 -9.75 -13.98
C SER A 63 10.66 -10.17 -13.51
N LEU A 64 9.66 -9.35 -13.84
CA LEU A 64 8.27 -9.65 -13.55
C LEU A 64 7.68 -10.54 -14.65
N VAL A 65 7.15 -11.71 -14.28
CA VAL A 65 6.48 -12.60 -15.24
C VAL A 65 5.00 -12.22 -15.36
N PHE A 66 4.57 -11.84 -16.55
CA PHE A 66 3.18 -11.54 -16.86
C PHE A 66 2.59 -12.64 -17.74
N THR A 67 1.61 -13.38 -17.22
CA THR A 67 0.96 -14.49 -17.91
C THR A 67 -0.45 -14.09 -18.34
N GLU A 68 -0.75 -14.27 -19.62
CA GLU A 68 -2.09 -14.09 -20.19
C GLU A 68 -2.48 -15.33 -20.99
N SER A 69 -3.77 -15.68 -20.98
CA SER A 69 -4.28 -16.82 -21.76
C SER A 69 -5.15 -16.31 -22.89
N ASN A 70 -4.68 -16.49 -24.12
CA ASN A 70 -5.45 -16.19 -25.34
C ASN A 70 -5.82 -17.52 -26.01
N ASP A 71 -7.11 -17.75 -26.25
CA ASP A 71 -7.63 -18.97 -26.89
C ASP A 71 -7.14 -20.30 -26.26
N GLY A 72 -6.95 -20.29 -24.93
CA GLY A 72 -6.48 -21.46 -24.18
C GLY A 72 -4.96 -21.68 -24.20
N VAL A 73 -4.19 -20.83 -24.87
CA VAL A 73 -2.72 -20.85 -24.85
C VAL A 73 -2.22 -19.78 -23.87
N ALA A 74 -1.57 -20.23 -22.80
CA ALA A 74 -0.89 -19.35 -21.86
C ALA A 74 0.40 -18.81 -22.50
N THR A 75 0.53 -17.49 -22.54
CA THR A 75 1.73 -16.78 -23.00
C THR A 75 2.34 -16.04 -21.82
N GLU A 76 3.65 -16.21 -21.63
CA GLU A 76 4.42 -15.52 -20.61
C GLU A 76 5.23 -14.39 -21.26
N THR A 77 5.12 -13.20 -20.70
CA THR A 77 5.93 -12.03 -21.05
C THR A 77 6.76 -11.66 -19.84
N ILE A 78 8.09 -11.57 -20.02
CA ILE A 78 8.96 -11.04 -18.97
C ILE A 78 9.03 -9.53 -19.12
N MET A 79 8.70 -8.80 -18.07
CA MET A 79 8.72 -7.33 -18.01
C MET A 79 9.84 -6.87 -17.07
N ASN A 80 10.51 -5.77 -17.42
CA ASN A 80 11.56 -5.18 -16.60
C ASN A 80 10.94 -4.43 -15.40
N GLY A 81 11.13 -4.95 -14.20
CA GLY A 81 10.60 -4.36 -12.96
C GLY A 81 11.13 -2.96 -12.71
N ALA A 82 12.41 -2.71 -12.95
CA ALA A 82 13.02 -1.40 -12.72
C ALA A 82 12.46 -0.31 -13.64
N GLU A 83 12.14 -0.65 -14.90
CA GLU A 83 11.47 0.27 -15.83
C GLU A 83 10.02 0.55 -15.42
N LEU A 84 9.30 -0.48 -14.94
CA LEU A 84 7.93 -0.34 -14.45
C LEU A 84 7.83 0.54 -13.19
N GLU A 85 8.87 0.53 -12.35
CA GLU A 85 8.99 1.32 -11.12
C GLU A 85 9.55 2.73 -11.33
N GLU A 86 10.04 3.06 -12.52
CA GLU A 86 10.71 4.34 -12.79
C GLU A 86 9.84 5.54 -12.39
N ASN A 87 8.52 5.45 -12.56
CA ASN A 87 7.61 6.54 -12.25
C ASN A 87 6.78 6.31 -10.99
N LEU A 88 7.17 5.34 -10.16
CA LEU A 88 6.48 4.99 -8.92
C LEU A 88 7.18 5.58 -7.70
N TYR A 89 6.40 6.19 -6.83
CA TYR A 89 6.90 6.90 -5.66
C TYR A 89 6.02 6.66 -4.43
N HIS A 90 6.62 6.79 -3.25
CA HIS A 90 5.90 6.81 -1.99
C HIS A 90 6.28 7.99 -1.09
N ASP A 91 5.40 8.30 -0.14
CA ASP A 91 5.63 9.18 1.01
C ASP A 91 5.14 8.40 2.24
N ARG A 92 6.08 7.78 2.96
CA ARG A 92 5.76 6.88 4.09
C ARG A 92 5.10 7.61 5.25
N GLU A 93 5.49 8.87 5.50
CA GLU A 93 4.88 9.68 6.56
C GLU A 93 3.39 9.93 6.31
N LYS A 94 2.99 9.98 5.05
CA LYS A 94 1.58 10.19 4.64
C LYS A 94 0.86 8.91 4.25
N MET A 95 1.49 7.73 4.35
CA MET A 95 0.95 6.46 3.87
C MET A 95 0.46 6.57 2.41
N ALA A 96 1.26 7.23 1.59
CA ALA A 96 0.92 7.57 0.20
C ALA A 96 1.84 6.82 -0.77
N ALA A 97 1.26 6.39 -1.90
CA ALA A 97 1.97 5.80 -3.01
C ALA A 97 1.30 6.23 -4.32
N VAL A 98 2.09 6.78 -5.25
CA VAL A 98 1.61 7.37 -6.49
C VAL A 98 2.48 6.98 -7.69
N ALA A 99 1.85 6.78 -8.83
CA ALA A 99 2.49 6.84 -10.14
C ALA A 99 2.46 8.29 -10.63
N VAL A 100 3.58 8.80 -11.13
CA VAL A 100 3.70 10.15 -11.69
C VAL A 100 4.28 10.05 -13.10
N GLU A 101 3.41 10.14 -14.10
CA GLU A 101 3.81 10.12 -15.52
C GLU A 101 3.97 11.55 -16.04
N VAL A 102 5.04 11.81 -16.80
CA VAL A 102 5.27 13.10 -17.44
C VAL A 102 4.80 13.01 -18.89
N ILE A 103 3.85 13.87 -19.28
CA ILE A 103 3.26 13.93 -20.62
C ILE A 103 3.27 15.37 -21.11
N ASP A 104 4.00 15.67 -22.19
CA ASP A 104 4.07 17.00 -22.82
C ASP A 104 4.25 18.16 -21.81
N ASP A 105 5.28 18.08 -20.97
CA ASP A 105 5.60 19.03 -19.89
C ASP A 105 4.51 19.17 -18.78
N THR A 106 3.54 18.26 -18.77
CA THR A 106 2.52 18.12 -17.71
C THR A 106 2.67 16.79 -17.01
N ILE A 107 1.88 16.57 -15.96
CA ILE A 107 1.91 15.30 -15.23
C ILE A 107 0.53 14.67 -15.09
N GLU A 108 0.50 13.35 -15.19
CA GLU A 108 -0.60 12.53 -14.75
C GLU A 108 -0.23 11.81 -13.46
N VAL A 109 -1.19 11.73 -12.54
CA VAL A 109 -0.95 11.18 -11.20
C VAL A 109 -2.10 10.24 -10.89
N MET A 110 -1.74 9.01 -10.54
CA MET A 110 -2.66 7.98 -10.07
C MET A 110 -2.12 7.44 -8.75
N GLY A 111 -2.97 7.31 -7.73
CA GLY A 111 -2.55 6.65 -6.50
C GLY A 111 -3.31 7.03 -5.25
N VAL A 112 -2.68 6.71 -4.13
CA VAL A 112 -3.11 7.00 -2.77
C VAL A 112 -2.28 8.16 -2.23
N ILE A 113 -2.93 9.22 -1.78
CA ILE A 113 -2.26 10.44 -1.29
C ILE A 113 -2.40 10.63 0.23
N SER A 114 -3.24 9.82 0.86
CA SER A 114 -3.34 9.62 2.32
C SER A 114 -4.17 8.38 2.60
N GLU A 115 -4.29 7.97 3.87
CA GLU A 115 -5.13 6.84 4.29
C GLU A 115 -6.55 6.86 3.70
N THR A 116 -7.16 8.05 3.58
CA THR A 116 -8.57 8.20 3.17
C THR A 116 -8.77 8.83 1.79
N MET A 117 -7.72 9.33 1.15
CA MET A 117 -7.82 10.07 -0.11
C MET A 117 -7.06 9.40 -1.24
N ARG A 118 -7.63 9.51 -2.43
CA ARG A 118 -7.09 9.03 -3.70
C ARG A 118 -6.98 10.16 -4.71
N ILE A 119 -6.15 9.97 -5.72
CA ILE A 119 -6.02 10.89 -6.85
C ILE A 119 -6.09 10.12 -8.17
N ALA A 120 -6.82 10.67 -9.13
CA ALA A 120 -6.90 10.17 -10.51
C ALA A 120 -6.93 11.34 -11.50
N SER A 121 -6.30 11.16 -12.67
CA SER A 121 -6.33 12.14 -13.76
C SER A 121 -7.71 12.20 -14.43
N LEU A 122 -8.04 13.38 -14.98
CA LEU A 122 -9.24 13.65 -15.77
C LEU A 122 -8.84 14.27 -17.11
N PRO A 123 -8.24 13.49 -18.04
CA PRO A 123 -7.67 14.02 -19.27
C PRO A 123 -8.71 14.67 -20.21
N ALA A 124 -9.97 14.29 -20.09
CA ALA A 124 -11.08 14.86 -20.87
C ALA A 124 -11.60 16.21 -20.33
N MET A 125 -11.16 16.63 -19.14
CA MET A 125 -11.54 17.92 -18.55
C MET A 125 -10.65 19.06 -19.07
N ALA A 126 -11.15 20.30 -18.99
CA ALA A 126 -10.37 21.47 -19.36
C ALA A 126 -9.08 21.58 -18.53
N ARG A 127 -7.96 21.81 -19.23
CA ARG A 127 -6.65 22.09 -18.63
C ARG A 127 -6.68 23.43 -17.87
N SER A 128 -5.74 23.61 -16.94
CA SER A 128 -5.54 24.91 -16.28
C SER A 128 -5.11 25.98 -17.29
N GLU A 129 -5.13 27.26 -16.88
CA GLU A 129 -4.56 28.36 -17.69
C GLU A 129 -3.08 28.13 -18.06
N GLU A 130 -2.35 27.40 -17.21
CA GLU A 130 -0.95 27.03 -17.40
C GLU A 130 -0.79 25.67 -18.13
N GLY A 131 -1.88 25.08 -18.62
CA GLY A 131 -1.89 23.87 -19.43
C GLY A 131 -1.85 22.55 -18.65
N HIS A 132 -1.95 22.57 -17.31
CA HIS A 132 -1.91 21.37 -16.48
C HIS A 132 -3.16 20.52 -16.60
N ILE A 133 -2.99 19.20 -16.52
CA ILE A 133 -4.08 18.22 -16.53
C ILE A 133 -4.84 18.31 -15.19
N ALA A 134 -6.17 18.22 -15.26
CA ALA A 134 -7.02 18.21 -14.09
C ALA A 134 -7.02 16.83 -13.42
N HIS A 135 -7.08 16.80 -12.09
CA HIS A 135 -7.18 15.57 -11.31
C HIS A 135 -8.31 15.67 -10.31
N LYS A 136 -8.97 14.55 -10.04
CA LYS A 136 -9.96 14.43 -8.99
C LYS A 136 -9.32 13.87 -7.73
N ILE A 137 -9.46 14.59 -6.62
CA ILE A 137 -9.29 14.00 -5.29
C ILE A 137 -10.65 13.51 -4.81
N TYR A 138 -10.70 12.24 -4.41
CA TYR A 138 -11.89 11.64 -3.85
C TYR A 138 -11.54 10.86 -2.58
N LYS A 139 -12.51 10.79 -1.68
CA LYS A 139 -12.42 9.96 -0.49
C LYS A 139 -12.97 8.58 -0.81
N ILE A 140 -12.33 7.57 -0.24
CA ILE A 140 -12.92 6.25 -0.14
C ILE A 140 -13.33 6.07 1.31
N GLU A 141 -14.63 5.93 1.55
CA GLU A 141 -15.15 5.55 2.85
C GLU A 141 -14.76 4.10 3.12
N ARG A 142 -14.48 3.79 4.40
CA ARG A 142 -14.22 2.41 4.81
C ARG A 142 -15.48 1.61 4.53
N SER A 143 -15.35 0.48 3.84
CA SER A 143 -16.41 -0.52 3.84
C SER A 143 -16.45 -1.07 5.27
N ILE A 144 -17.45 -0.66 6.05
CA ILE A 144 -17.71 -1.20 7.37
C ILE A 144 -18.89 -2.14 7.19
N THR A 145 -18.60 -3.38 6.82
CA THR A 145 -19.59 -4.44 6.82
C THR A 145 -19.62 -5.00 8.25
N GLN A 146 -20.64 -4.63 9.03
CA GLN A 146 -20.79 -5.03 10.44
C GLN A 146 -21.18 -6.51 10.57
N TRP A 147 -20.32 -7.43 10.18
CA TRP A 147 -20.55 -8.86 10.38
C TRP A 147 -19.24 -9.59 10.69
N GLU A 148 -19.30 -10.52 11.65
CA GLU A 148 -18.16 -11.34 12.06
C GLU A 148 -17.88 -12.40 10.98
N ASN A 149 -16.70 -12.37 10.35
CA ASN A 149 -16.23 -13.49 9.54
C ASN A 149 -15.55 -14.52 10.45
N ASP A 150 -16.11 -15.72 10.57
CA ASP A 150 -15.60 -16.81 11.43
C ASP A 150 -14.52 -17.69 10.79
N ALA A 151 -13.69 -17.11 9.92
CA ALA A 151 -12.77 -17.88 9.09
C ALA A 151 -11.41 -18.19 9.74
N ASP A 152 -11.29 -18.24 11.07
CA ASP A 152 -10.06 -18.66 11.78
C ASP A 152 -9.89 -20.19 11.82
N THR A 153 -10.10 -20.87 10.70
CA THR A 153 -10.00 -22.34 10.65
C THR A 153 -8.64 -22.80 10.14
N VAL A 154 -7.87 -23.46 11.02
CA VAL A 154 -6.66 -24.16 10.61
C VAL A 154 -7.04 -25.48 9.94
N PRO A 155 -6.51 -25.79 8.75
CA PRO A 155 -6.79 -27.07 8.08
C PRO A 155 -6.43 -28.26 8.98
N GLU A 156 -7.38 -29.18 9.18
CA GLU A 156 -7.28 -30.38 10.03
C GLU A 156 -6.02 -31.23 9.78
N ALA A 157 -5.43 -31.13 8.59
CA ALA A 157 -4.21 -31.86 8.21
C ALA A 157 -2.96 -31.48 9.03
N THR A 158 -2.95 -30.32 9.70
CA THR A 158 -1.84 -29.89 10.57
C THR A 158 -1.98 -30.36 12.02
N SER A 159 -3.16 -30.85 12.43
CA SER A 159 -3.34 -31.49 13.76
C SER A 159 -2.61 -32.84 13.88
N SER A 160 -2.17 -33.40 12.75
CA SER A 160 -1.21 -34.50 12.74
C SER A 160 0.21 -33.94 12.91
N SER A 161 0.51 -33.50 14.13
CA SER A 161 1.87 -33.51 14.66
C SER A 161 2.35 -34.96 14.69
N LYS A 162 2.69 -35.50 13.50
CA LYS A 162 3.51 -36.69 13.40
C LYS A 162 4.74 -36.36 14.22
N ARG A 163 4.87 -37.07 15.34
CA ARG A 163 6.04 -37.18 16.22
C ARG A 163 7.32 -37.32 15.39
N ARG A 164 7.80 -36.23 14.80
CA ARG A 164 9.14 -36.12 14.24
C ARG A 164 10.01 -35.75 15.41
N GLY A 165 10.44 -36.79 16.11
CA GLY A 165 11.45 -36.66 17.14
C GLY A 165 12.67 -35.94 16.59
N ARG A 166 13.23 -35.06 17.43
CA ARG A 166 14.59 -34.52 17.34
C ARG A 166 14.96 -33.91 16.00
N ALA A 167 14.42 -32.72 15.75
CA ALA A 167 15.25 -31.55 15.51
C ALA A 167 14.38 -30.31 15.69
N ALA A 168 14.44 -29.69 16.86
CA ALA A 168 14.26 -28.25 16.92
C ALA A 168 15.44 -27.67 16.13
N PHE A 169 15.34 -27.65 14.81
CA PHE A 169 16.11 -26.69 14.06
C PHE A 169 15.53 -25.36 14.52
N ALA A 170 16.25 -24.69 15.41
CA ALA A 170 16.21 -23.25 15.44
C ALA A 170 16.70 -22.80 14.05
N ASN A 171 15.81 -22.89 13.04
CA ASN A 171 16.04 -22.25 11.77
C ASN A 171 16.26 -20.79 12.14
N VAL A 172 17.42 -20.26 11.78
CA VAL A 172 17.75 -18.87 12.05
C VAL A 172 16.76 -18.06 11.25
N ILE A 173 15.72 -17.54 11.92
CA ILE A 173 14.75 -16.65 11.30
C ILE A 173 15.57 -15.44 10.82
N PRO A 174 15.54 -15.13 9.51
CA PRO A 174 16.31 -14.01 8.99
C PRO A 174 15.79 -12.70 9.61
N GLY A 175 16.63 -11.66 9.63
CA GLY A 175 16.20 -10.34 10.12
C GLY A 175 15.09 -9.73 9.26
N GLU A 176 15.11 -10.03 7.97
CA GLU A 176 14.10 -9.64 6.98
C GLU A 176 13.55 -10.90 6.30
N PHE A 177 12.24 -10.93 6.07
CA PHE A 177 11.55 -12.02 5.39
C PHE A 177 10.81 -11.45 4.17
N PHE A 178 11.36 -11.73 3.00
CA PHE A 178 10.74 -11.41 1.72
C PHE A 178 9.78 -12.52 1.32
N VAL A 179 8.52 -12.16 1.06
CA VAL A 179 7.47 -13.05 0.59
C VAL A 179 7.21 -12.75 -0.87
N GLU A 180 7.56 -13.69 -1.75
CA GLU A 180 7.27 -13.58 -3.17
C GLU A 180 5.78 -13.78 -3.45
N VAL A 181 5.16 -12.79 -4.09
CA VAL A 181 3.73 -12.73 -4.37
C VAL A 181 3.48 -12.97 -5.87
N HIS A 182 2.63 -13.94 -6.16
CA HIS A 182 1.99 -14.13 -7.46
C HIS A 182 0.59 -13.51 -7.41
N MET A 183 0.31 -12.46 -8.19
CA MET A 183 -1.03 -11.89 -8.26
C MET A 183 -1.82 -12.47 -9.43
N MET A 184 -3.03 -12.92 -9.17
CA MET A 184 -3.96 -13.39 -10.21
C MET A 184 -5.18 -12.48 -10.23
N VAL A 185 -5.57 -11.99 -11.41
CA VAL A 185 -6.66 -11.01 -11.56
C VAL A 185 -7.72 -11.51 -12.54
N ASP A 186 -9.00 -11.29 -12.23
CA ASP A 186 -10.12 -11.69 -13.09
C ASP A 186 -10.49 -10.61 -14.12
N LYS A 187 -11.35 -10.97 -15.08
CA LYS A 187 -11.79 -10.04 -16.13
C LYS A 187 -12.55 -8.83 -15.59
N HIS A 188 -13.16 -8.94 -14.41
CA HIS A 188 -13.86 -7.82 -13.79
C HIS A 188 -12.87 -6.82 -13.21
N HIS A 189 -11.67 -7.28 -12.81
CA HIS A 189 -10.60 -6.47 -12.31
C HIS A 189 -9.73 -5.86 -13.41
N TYR A 190 -9.23 -6.65 -14.36
CA TYR A 190 -8.21 -6.16 -15.30
C TYR A 190 -8.79 -5.40 -16.50
N LYS A 191 -10.08 -5.60 -16.84
CA LYS A 191 -10.68 -5.02 -18.05
C LYS A 191 -10.63 -3.48 -18.14
N PRO A 192 -10.72 -2.71 -17.03
CA PRO A 192 -10.60 -1.25 -17.09
C PRO A 192 -9.19 -0.73 -17.43
N PHE A 193 -8.17 -1.57 -17.44
CA PHE A 193 -6.80 -1.17 -17.80
C PHE A 193 -6.57 -1.43 -19.29
N ASP A 194 -6.21 -0.39 -20.04
CA ASP A 194 -5.99 -0.48 -21.48
C ASP A 194 -4.68 -1.19 -21.82
N GLU A 195 -3.66 -0.99 -20.97
CA GLU A 195 -2.31 -1.50 -21.19
C GLU A 195 -1.77 -2.27 -19.98
N ARG A 196 -1.01 -3.35 -20.24
CA ARG A 196 -0.47 -4.25 -19.19
C ARG A 196 0.30 -3.50 -18.10
N HIS A 197 1.10 -2.51 -18.50
CA HIS A 197 1.91 -1.74 -17.56
C HIS A 197 1.07 -0.90 -16.59
N GLN A 198 -0.14 -0.45 -16.99
CA GLN A 198 -1.04 0.30 -16.11
C GLN A 198 -1.55 -0.60 -14.98
N LEU A 199 -1.98 -1.82 -15.31
CA LEU A 199 -2.36 -2.84 -14.33
C LEU A 199 -1.19 -3.18 -13.41
N VAL A 200 0.01 -3.41 -13.97
CA VAL A 200 1.21 -3.73 -13.19
C VAL A 200 1.54 -2.61 -12.20
N LYS A 201 1.55 -1.35 -12.65
CA LYS A 201 1.79 -0.18 -11.79
C LYS A 201 0.72 -0.05 -10.70
N TYR A 202 -0.56 -0.29 -11.04
CA TYR A 202 -1.64 -0.28 -10.06
C TYR A 202 -1.45 -1.34 -8.97
N LEU A 203 -1.13 -2.58 -9.35
CA LEU A 203 -0.87 -3.68 -8.41
C LEU A 203 0.40 -3.43 -7.57
N ALA A 204 1.46 -2.89 -8.17
CA ALA A 204 2.68 -2.49 -7.48
C ALA A 204 2.41 -1.44 -6.40
N LEU A 205 1.65 -0.39 -6.72
CA LEU A 205 1.25 0.63 -5.76
C LEU A 205 0.42 0.06 -4.60
N ASN A 206 -0.51 -0.85 -4.89
CA ASN A 206 -1.26 -1.55 -3.85
C ASN A 206 -0.32 -2.35 -2.93
N LEU A 207 0.62 -3.12 -3.50
CA LEU A 207 1.56 -3.92 -2.71
C LEU A 207 2.54 -3.04 -1.92
N ALA A 208 2.95 -1.89 -2.45
CA ALA A 208 3.76 -0.92 -1.71
C ALA A 208 3.01 -0.36 -0.49
N LEU A 209 1.72 -0.07 -0.62
CA LEU A 209 0.88 0.36 0.49
C LEU A 209 0.63 -0.76 1.50
N VAL A 210 0.50 -2.01 1.05
CA VAL A 210 0.47 -3.19 1.93
C VAL A 210 1.78 -3.26 2.72
N ASN A 211 2.94 -3.16 2.05
CA ASN A 211 4.25 -3.16 2.72
C ASN A 211 4.35 -2.12 3.83
N MET A 212 3.81 -0.90 3.63
CA MET A 212 3.79 0.13 4.69
C MET A 212 3.07 -0.31 5.96
N ARG A 213 2.04 -1.15 5.85
CA ARG A 213 1.26 -1.66 7.01
C ARG A 213 1.99 -2.78 7.75
N PHE A 214 2.94 -3.43 7.08
CA PHE A 214 3.83 -4.43 7.68
C PHE A 214 5.14 -3.84 8.20
N GLU A 215 5.42 -2.54 8.02
CA GLU A 215 6.68 -1.91 8.47
C GLU A 215 6.94 -2.01 9.97
N ASP A 216 5.89 -2.10 10.79
CA ASP A 216 6.00 -2.26 12.25
C ASP A 216 6.24 -3.73 12.68
N THR A 217 6.36 -4.65 11.72
CA THR A 217 6.81 -6.02 12.00
C THR A 217 8.32 -6.05 12.24
N SER A 218 8.76 -6.85 13.19
CA SER A 218 10.17 -7.05 13.49
C SER A 218 10.40 -8.47 13.99
N ASN A 219 11.56 -9.04 13.64
CA ASN A 219 11.94 -10.42 13.95
C ASN A 219 10.92 -11.48 13.42
N PRO A 220 10.75 -11.59 12.09
CA PRO A 220 11.43 -10.81 11.04
C PRO A 220 10.65 -9.53 10.68
N LYS A 221 11.33 -8.61 10.00
CA LYS A 221 10.66 -7.55 9.23
C LYS A 221 10.12 -8.15 7.94
N ILE A 222 8.81 -8.12 7.76
CA ILE A 222 8.12 -8.77 6.64
C ILE A 222 7.98 -7.79 5.47
N GLN A 223 8.32 -8.23 4.27
CA GLN A 223 8.18 -7.46 3.05
C GLN A 223 7.66 -8.35 1.91
N PHE A 224 6.76 -7.83 1.09
CA PHE A 224 6.19 -8.53 -0.04
C PHE A 224 6.82 -8.03 -1.34
N LEU A 225 7.12 -8.96 -2.24
CA LEU A 225 7.72 -8.72 -3.55
C LEU A 225 6.80 -9.28 -4.64
N LEU A 226 6.34 -8.44 -5.57
CA LEU A 226 5.52 -8.88 -6.69
C LEU A 226 6.43 -9.51 -7.76
N THR A 227 6.34 -10.82 -7.95
CA THR A 227 7.20 -11.58 -8.87
C THR A 227 6.50 -11.93 -10.16
N SER A 228 5.18 -12.08 -10.12
CA SER A 228 4.41 -12.48 -11.29
C SER A 228 2.95 -12.07 -11.21
N ILE A 229 2.36 -11.83 -12.38
CA ILE A 229 0.94 -11.51 -12.55
C ILE A 229 0.35 -12.50 -13.55
N LYS A 230 -0.85 -13.01 -13.26
CA LYS A 230 -1.62 -13.83 -14.19
C LYS A 230 -3.02 -13.27 -14.42
N LEU A 231 -3.39 -13.11 -15.68
CA LEU A 231 -4.78 -12.88 -16.07
C LEU A 231 -5.51 -14.23 -16.09
N GLU A 232 -6.49 -14.39 -15.22
CA GLU A 232 -7.35 -15.57 -15.16
C GLU A 232 -8.82 -15.11 -15.21
N PRO A 233 -9.41 -14.99 -16.42
CA PRO A 233 -10.65 -14.25 -16.64
C PRO A 233 -11.84 -14.71 -15.79
N ASP A 234 -11.95 -16.02 -15.56
CA ASP A 234 -13.15 -16.69 -15.06
C ASP A 234 -12.85 -17.55 -13.83
N PHE A 235 -12.02 -17.07 -12.90
CA PHE A 235 -11.81 -17.80 -11.64
C PHE A 235 -12.95 -17.64 -10.64
N ALA A 236 -13.72 -16.55 -10.72
CA ALA A 236 -14.80 -16.26 -9.79
C ALA A 236 -16.04 -17.11 -10.11
N GLU A 237 -16.55 -17.81 -9.11
CA GLU A 237 -17.83 -18.51 -9.18
C GLU A 237 -18.93 -17.48 -8.96
N THR A 238 -19.81 -17.28 -9.93
CA THR A 238 -20.72 -16.12 -9.94
C THR A 238 -22.19 -16.51 -9.85
N TYR A 239 -22.97 -15.65 -9.21
CA TYR A 239 -24.43 -15.71 -9.20
C TYR A 239 -25.03 -14.31 -9.26
N ASN A 240 -26.32 -14.24 -9.60
CA ASN A 240 -27.06 -12.98 -9.65
C ASN A 240 -28.04 -12.93 -8.49
N ASP A 241 -28.08 -11.82 -7.78
CA ASP A 241 -29.11 -11.53 -6.78
C ASP A 241 -29.46 -10.03 -6.80
N THR A 242 -30.48 -9.67 -6.04
CA THR A 242 -30.87 -8.28 -5.76
C THR A 242 -29.69 -7.53 -5.16
N ASP A 243 -29.37 -6.35 -5.71
CA ASP A 243 -28.29 -5.52 -5.20
C ASP A 243 -28.58 -5.10 -3.75
N TYR A 244 -27.63 -5.41 -2.87
CA TYR A 244 -27.69 -5.14 -1.44
C TYR A 244 -27.94 -3.67 -1.11
N TYR A 245 -27.29 -2.75 -1.83
CA TYR A 245 -27.41 -1.30 -1.63
C TYR A 245 -28.56 -0.70 -2.42
N TRP A 246 -28.91 -1.29 -3.56
CA TRP A 246 -30.00 -0.84 -4.41
C TRP A 246 -30.97 -1.98 -4.74
N PRO A 247 -31.93 -2.31 -3.84
CA PRO A 247 -32.77 -3.51 -3.96
C PRO A 247 -33.73 -3.56 -5.17
N LYS A 248 -33.63 -2.61 -6.10
CA LYS A 248 -34.35 -2.57 -7.38
C LYS A 248 -33.49 -3.00 -8.56
N ALA A 249 -32.18 -3.21 -8.37
CA ALA A 249 -31.28 -3.71 -9.40
C ALA A 249 -30.90 -5.16 -9.10
N ILE A 250 -30.54 -5.89 -10.15
CA ILE A 250 -29.87 -7.19 -10.05
C ILE A 250 -28.38 -6.93 -10.23
N LYS A 251 -27.56 -7.51 -9.35
CA LYS A 251 -26.11 -7.44 -9.37
C LYS A 251 -25.53 -8.85 -9.46
N THR A 252 -24.41 -8.96 -10.17
CA THR A 252 -23.60 -10.18 -10.18
C THR A 252 -22.60 -10.12 -9.02
N TYR A 253 -22.61 -11.18 -8.21
CA TYR A 253 -21.71 -11.38 -7.07
C TYR A 253 -20.74 -12.53 -7.37
N ALA A 254 -19.60 -12.52 -6.68
CA ALA A 254 -18.75 -13.70 -6.57
C ALA A 254 -19.10 -14.44 -5.27
N ASP A 255 -19.47 -15.73 -5.37
CA ASP A 255 -19.66 -16.59 -4.20
C ASP A 255 -18.32 -16.77 -3.50
N ALA A 256 -18.18 -16.16 -2.32
CA ALA A 256 -16.90 -16.04 -1.66
C ALA A 256 -16.31 -17.43 -1.34
N ASN A 257 -17.09 -18.26 -0.66
CA ASN A 257 -16.66 -19.59 -0.26
C ASN A 257 -16.43 -20.49 -1.49
N GLN A 258 -17.38 -20.57 -2.42
CA GLN A 258 -17.24 -21.45 -3.58
C GLN A 258 -16.05 -21.04 -4.45
N THR A 259 -15.87 -19.74 -4.69
CA THR A 259 -14.72 -19.19 -5.40
C THR A 259 -13.42 -19.55 -4.70
N PHE A 260 -13.32 -19.33 -3.39
CA PHE A 260 -12.10 -19.61 -2.63
C PHE A 260 -11.73 -21.10 -2.63
N TYR A 261 -12.70 -22.01 -2.50
CA TYR A 261 -12.44 -23.45 -2.59
C TYR A 261 -12.03 -23.88 -4.01
N THR A 262 -12.64 -23.34 -5.05
CA THR A 262 -12.22 -23.56 -6.45
C THR A 262 -10.78 -23.08 -6.67
N LEU A 263 -10.45 -21.89 -6.17
CA LEU A 263 -9.10 -21.32 -6.23
C LEU A 263 -8.08 -22.18 -5.48
N LEU A 264 -8.40 -22.64 -4.27
CA LEU A 264 -7.52 -23.52 -3.50
C LEU A 264 -7.26 -24.84 -4.24
N ASN A 265 -8.30 -25.46 -4.81
CA ASN A 265 -8.17 -26.72 -5.53
C ASN A 265 -7.32 -26.58 -6.80
N LYS A 266 -7.45 -25.47 -7.54
CA LYS A 266 -6.76 -25.26 -8.82
C LYS A 266 -5.37 -24.61 -8.67
N TYR A 267 -5.23 -23.70 -7.71
CA TYR A 267 -4.10 -22.77 -7.59
C TYR A 267 -3.52 -22.68 -6.18
N GLY A 268 -3.99 -23.49 -5.22
CA GLY A 268 -3.48 -23.49 -3.84
C GLY A 268 -2.01 -23.88 -3.71
N ARG A 269 -1.43 -24.50 -4.74
CA ARG A 269 0.02 -24.61 -4.91
C ARG A 269 0.53 -23.40 -5.67
N SER A 270 0.93 -22.35 -4.93
CA SER A 270 1.45 -21.12 -5.53
C SER A 270 2.75 -21.37 -6.31
N PRO A 271 2.97 -20.67 -7.46
CA PRO A 271 4.27 -20.62 -8.11
C PRO A 271 5.27 -19.73 -7.36
N ALA A 272 4.80 -18.88 -6.44
CA ALA A 272 5.61 -18.01 -5.60
C ALA A 272 5.57 -18.51 -4.14
N ASP A 273 5.75 -17.64 -3.14
CA ASP A 273 5.50 -18.00 -1.75
C ASP A 273 4.01 -17.92 -1.41
N ILE A 274 3.26 -17.04 -2.08
CA ILE A 274 1.81 -16.94 -1.99
C ILE A 274 1.15 -16.42 -3.26
N THR A 275 -0.03 -16.97 -3.58
CA THR A 275 -0.90 -16.42 -4.62
C THR A 275 -1.94 -15.49 -4.00
N VAL A 276 -2.12 -14.31 -4.59
CA VAL A 276 -3.18 -13.36 -4.24
C VAL A 276 -4.13 -13.26 -5.43
N ALA A 277 -5.34 -13.79 -5.29
CA ALA A 277 -6.41 -13.66 -6.26
C ALA A 277 -7.21 -12.37 -5.99
N VAL A 278 -7.33 -11.51 -6.99
CA VAL A 278 -8.05 -10.23 -6.90
C VAL A 278 -9.21 -10.24 -7.88
N THR A 279 -10.43 -10.11 -7.36
CA THR A 279 -11.65 -10.01 -8.17
C THR A 279 -12.17 -8.58 -8.23
N GLY A 280 -12.68 -8.18 -9.40
CA GLY A 280 -13.43 -6.93 -9.54
C GLY A 280 -14.89 -7.02 -9.12
N LEU A 281 -15.37 -8.21 -8.74
CA LEU A 281 -16.73 -8.44 -8.24
C LEU A 281 -16.81 -8.24 -6.73
N THR A 282 -18.01 -7.92 -6.25
CA THR A 282 -18.27 -7.95 -4.81
C THR A 282 -18.36 -9.40 -4.34
N LEU A 283 -17.54 -9.73 -3.35
CA LEU A 283 -17.60 -11.01 -2.65
C LEU A 283 -18.84 -11.06 -1.76
N ALA A 284 -19.53 -12.19 -1.79
CA ALA A 284 -20.73 -12.36 -0.99
C ALA A 284 -20.99 -13.83 -0.68
N ASP A 285 -21.53 -14.08 0.51
CA ASP A 285 -22.02 -15.40 0.90
C ASP A 285 -23.49 -15.51 0.53
N TYR A 286 -23.80 -16.55 -0.25
CA TYR A 286 -25.16 -16.92 -0.59
C TYR A 286 -25.65 -17.99 0.38
N ASP A 287 -26.62 -17.64 1.23
CA ASP A 287 -27.30 -18.62 2.06
C ASP A 287 -28.36 -19.36 1.24
N TYR A 288 -28.00 -20.54 0.75
CA TYR A 288 -28.89 -21.44 0.01
C TYR A 288 -30.14 -21.87 0.79
N SER A 289 -30.14 -21.77 2.12
CA SER A 289 -31.29 -22.14 2.96
C SER A 289 -32.32 -21.00 3.08
N THR A 290 -31.85 -19.75 3.08
CA THR A 290 -32.72 -18.57 3.18
C THR A 290 -32.91 -17.82 1.86
N GLU A 291 -32.18 -18.21 0.80
CA GLU A 291 -32.12 -17.55 -0.49
C GLU A 291 -31.75 -16.07 -0.35
N ARG A 292 -30.72 -15.80 0.46
CA ARG A 292 -30.27 -14.42 0.76
C ARG A 292 -28.77 -14.26 0.55
N THR A 293 -28.44 -13.16 -0.10
CA THR A 293 -27.06 -12.66 -0.21
C THR A 293 -26.68 -11.84 1.01
N THR A 294 -25.49 -12.10 1.54
CA THR A 294 -24.84 -11.27 2.56
C THR A 294 -23.47 -10.83 2.07
N ILE A 295 -23.13 -9.55 2.24
CA ILE A 295 -21.86 -8.96 1.77
C ILE A 295 -20.88 -8.78 2.94
N ALA A 296 -20.75 -9.81 3.78
CA ALA A 296 -19.88 -9.79 4.96
C ALA A 296 -18.41 -10.09 4.63
N VAL A 297 -18.15 -10.74 3.50
CA VAL A 297 -16.80 -11.18 3.11
C VAL A 297 -16.21 -10.19 2.15
N GLU A 298 -15.04 -9.64 2.48
CA GLU A 298 -14.26 -8.75 1.60
C GLU A 298 -12.91 -9.35 1.18
N GLY A 299 -12.61 -10.54 1.72
CA GLY A 299 -11.42 -11.32 1.46
C GLY A 299 -11.48 -12.65 2.20
N GLN A 300 -10.64 -13.60 1.79
CA GLN A 300 -10.55 -14.90 2.43
C GLN A 300 -9.13 -15.47 2.32
N ALA A 301 -8.66 -16.03 3.42
CA ALA A 301 -7.36 -16.69 3.53
C ALA A 301 -7.44 -17.92 4.43
N ARG A 302 -6.44 -18.79 4.33
CA ARG A 302 -6.18 -19.83 5.34
C ARG A 302 -5.10 -19.35 6.29
N LEU A 303 -5.28 -19.68 7.57
CA LEU A 303 -4.23 -19.51 8.56
C LEU A 303 -2.96 -20.26 8.15
N GLY A 304 -1.84 -19.54 8.05
CA GLY A 304 -0.53 -20.11 7.71
C GLY A 304 -0.42 -20.57 6.26
N GLY A 305 -1.00 -19.82 5.33
CA GLY A 305 -0.94 -20.07 3.88
C GLY A 305 0.44 -19.87 3.26
N VAL A 306 1.26 -18.91 3.74
CA VAL A 306 2.55 -18.60 3.13
C VAL A 306 3.46 -19.83 3.06
N CYS A 307 4.02 -20.11 1.89
CA CYS A 307 4.84 -21.29 1.57
C CYS A 307 4.16 -22.65 1.80
N ASN A 308 2.84 -22.69 2.00
CA ASN A 308 2.13 -23.95 2.11
C ASN A 308 2.01 -24.63 0.74
N VAL A 309 2.26 -25.94 0.69
CA VAL A 309 2.26 -26.70 -0.56
C VAL A 309 0.88 -26.91 -1.19
N ASN A 310 -0.20 -26.72 -0.41
CA ASN A 310 -1.57 -27.05 -0.83
C ASN A 310 -2.55 -25.87 -0.78
N TYR A 311 -2.28 -24.84 0.02
CA TYR A 311 -3.23 -23.75 0.25
C TYR A 311 -2.58 -22.36 0.37
N SER A 312 -1.45 -22.14 -0.31
CA SER A 312 -0.83 -20.82 -0.38
C SER A 312 -1.59 -19.87 -1.30
N MET A 313 -2.73 -19.40 -0.80
CA MET A 313 -3.70 -18.57 -1.50
C MET A 313 -4.37 -17.58 -0.55
N VAL A 314 -4.55 -16.37 -1.04
CA VAL A 314 -5.40 -15.32 -0.48
C VAL A 314 -6.33 -14.85 -1.60
N MET A 315 -7.58 -14.53 -1.28
CA MET A 315 -8.53 -13.90 -2.19
C MET A 315 -8.98 -12.56 -1.59
N VAL A 316 -9.10 -11.51 -2.41
CA VAL A 316 -9.65 -10.21 -2.01
C VAL A 316 -10.48 -9.60 -3.14
N GLU A 317 -11.49 -8.80 -2.78
CA GLU A 317 -12.14 -7.92 -3.74
C GLU A 317 -11.39 -6.59 -3.89
N ASP A 318 -11.42 -6.04 -5.10
CA ASP A 318 -10.94 -4.70 -5.39
C ASP A 318 -11.73 -4.07 -6.53
N VAL A 319 -12.26 -2.88 -6.29
CA VAL A 319 -12.78 -2.07 -7.41
C VAL A 319 -11.58 -1.48 -8.16
N PRO A 320 -11.39 -1.75 -9.46
CA PRO A 320 -10.24 -1.27 -10.20
C PRO A 320 -10.06 0.24 -10.09
N MET A 321 -8.80 0.69 -9.99
CA MET A 321 -8.41 2.09 -9.81
C MET A 321 -8.85 2.74 -8.48
N SER A 322 -9.48 2.00 -7.56
CA SER A 322 -9.89 2.54 -6.26
C SER A 322 -8.82 2.38 -5.16
N PHE A 323 -7.91 1.41 -5.30
CA PHE A 323 -7.01 0.99 -4.20
C PHE A 323 -7.80 0.52 -2.98
N GLY A 324 -8.89 -0.22 -3.22
CA GLY A 324 -9.74 -0.80 -2.20
C GLY A 324 -9.06 -1.98 -1.51
N MET A 325 -8.31 -2.80 -2.25
CA MET A 325 -7.59 -3.94 -1.66
C MET A 325 -6.61 -3.54 -0.54
N VAL A 326 -6.15 -2.29 -0.51
CA VAL A 326 -5.20 -1.78 0.50
C VAL A 326 -5.72 -1.93 1.94
N SER A 327 -7.04 -1.93 2.15
CA SER A 327 -7.63 -2.16 3.48
C SER A 327 -7.88 -3.64 3.82
N ARG A 328 -7.87 -4.53 2.82
CA ARG A 328 -8.30 -5.93 2.94
C ARG A 328 -7.12 -6.89 2.88
N LEU A 329 -6.27 -6.71 1.86
CA LEU A 329 -5.12 -7.56 1.61
C LEU A 329 -4.15 -7.67 2.80
N PRO A 330 -3.88 -6.61 3.59
CA PRO A 330 -3.08 -6.76 4.81
C PRO A 330 -3.70 -7.70 5.85
N HIS A 331 -5.03 -7.69 6.00
CA HIS A 331 -5.75 -8.59 6.92
C HIS A 331 -5.59 -10.04 6.46
N GLU A 332 -5.88 -10.31 5.19
CA GLU A 332 -5.80 -11.65 4.63
C GLU A 332 -4.36 -12.19 4.57
N LEU A 333 -3.38 -11.33 4.29
CA LEU A 333 -1.96 -11.71 4.39
C LEU A 333 -1.55 -11.93 5.85
N GLY A 334 -2.16 -11.23 6.80
CA GLY A 334 -1.97 -11.49 8.23
C GLY A 334 -2.41 -12.91 8.61
N HIS A 335 -3.58 -13.34 8.15
CA HIS A 335 -4.04 -14.74 8.26
C HIS A 335 -3.07 -15.69 7.58
N ALA A 336 -2.66 -15.41 6.34
CA ALA A 336 -1.72 -16.26 5.62
C ALA A 336 -0.35 -16.37 6.30
N LEU A 337 0.05 -15.36 7.07
CA LEU A 337 1.24 -15.34 7.93
C LEU A 337 0.97 -15.88 9.34
N GLY A 338 -0.22 -16.41 9.58
CA GLY A 338 -0.57 -17.15 10.79
C GLY A 338 -1.09 -16.31 11.96
N ALA A 339 -1.42 -15.04 11.75
CA ALA A 339 -2.16 -14.27 12.74
C ALA A 339 -3.66 -14.61 12.66
N PRO A 340 -4.29 -15.11 13.73
CA PRO A 340 -5.75 -15.14 13.81
C PRO A 340 -6.30 -13.72 14.03
N HIS A 341 -7.63 -13.60 14.07
CA HIS A 341 -8.25 -12.35 14.54
C HIS A 341 -7.78 -11.95 15.94
N ASP A 342 -7.67 -10.64 16.17
CA ASP A 342 -7.31 -10.09 17.49
C ASP A 342 -8.34 -10.52 18.54
N GLY A 343 -7.86 -10.91 19.73
CA GLY A 343 -8.70 -11.55 20.75
C GLY A 343 -8.56 -13.07 20.80
N LEU A 344 -8.14 -13.70 19.70
CA LEU A 344 -7.95 -15.15 19.61
C LEU A 344 -6.51 -15.56 19.84
N THR A 345 -6.30 -16.85 20.12
CA THR A 345 -4.98 -17.43 20.36
C THR A 345 -4.89 -18.78 19.69
N TYR A 346 -3.86 -18.95 18.85
CA TYR A 346 -3.53 -20.20 18.18
C TYR A 346 -2.13 -20.73 18.55
N THR A 347 -1.96 -22.05 18.57
CA THR A 347 -0.65 -22.68 18.82
C THR A 347 -0.04 -23.20 17.52
N TRP A 348 0.99 -22.51 17.02
CA TRP A 348 1.71 -22.91 15.79
C TRP A 348 2.71 -24.03 16.03
N ASN A 349 3.33 -24.06 17.22
CA ASN A 349 4.19 -25.12 17.66
C ASN A 349 4.19 -25.20 19.19
N GLU A 350 4.66 -26.32 19.75
CA GLU A 350 4.68 -26.55 21.21
C GLU A 350 5.61 -25.59 21.97
N TYR A 351 6.48 -24.86 21.29
CA TYR A 351 7.61 -24.12 21.87
C TYR A 351 7.48 -22.59 21.80
N LEU A 352 6.57 -22.07 20.97
CA LEU A 352 6.34 -20.65 20.74
C LEU A 352 4.84 -20.36 20.78
N GLN A 353 4.29 -20.47 22.00
CA GLN A 353 2.99 -19.87 22.29
C GLN A 353 3.14 -18.33 22.25
N PRO A 354 2.07 -17.60 21.88
CA PRO A 354 2.01 -16.15 22.05
C PRO A 354 2.41 -15.78 23.48
N ARG A 355 3.31 -14.82 23.61
CA ARG A 355 3.85 -14.39 24.90
C ARG A 355 2.88 -13.48 25.64
N SER A 356 2.05 -12.78 24.89
CA SER A 356 1.03 -11.88 25.38
C SER A 356 -0.31 -12.59 25.56
N ASP A 357 -1.07 -12.21 26.60
CA ASP A 357 -2.46 -12.61 26.72
C ASP A 357 -3.29 -11.86 25.68
N CYS A 358 -3.55 -12.52 24.56
CA CYS A 358 -4.28 -11.94 23.43
C CYS A 358 -5.78 -11.77 23.69
N SER A 359 -6.28 -12.24 24.84
CA SER A 359 -7.66 -11.97 25.27
C SER A 359 -7.86 -10.54 25.81
N ILE A 360 -6.79 -9.80 26.10
CA ILE A 360 -6.84 -8.39 26.54
C ILE A 360 -6.99 -7.47 25.31
N PHE A 361 -8.12 -7.59 24.63
CA PHE A 361 -8.49 -6.80 23.46
C PHE A 361 -9.63 -5.84 23.81
N LYS A 362 -9.56 -4.60 23.31
CA LYS A 362 -10.72 -3.70 23.31
C LYS A 362 -11.34 -3.71 21.93
N GLU A 363 -12.65 -3.90 21.84
CA GLU A 363 -13.39 -3.81 20.57
C GLU A 363 -13.21 -2.45 19.86
N SER A 364 -12.84 -1.39 20.57
CA SER A 364 -12.51 -0.09 19.97
C SER A 364 -11.15 -0.04 19.27
N ASP A 365 -10.30 -1.05 19.48
CA ASP A 365 -8.96 -1.09 18.92
C ASP A 365 -9.06 -1.66 17.49
N HIS A 366 -9.34 -0.78 16.52
CA HIS A 366 -9.39 -1.10 15.09
C HIS A 366 -7.99 -1.40 14.53
N PHE A 367 -7.40 -2.52 14.98
CA PHE A 367 -6.19 -3.11 14.41
C PHE A 367 -6.52 -3.86 13.12
N ILE A 368 -5.51 -4.09 12.28
CA ILE A 368 -5.71 -4.77 10.99
C ILE A 368 -6.41 -6.13 11.15
N MET A 369 -6.11 -6.90 12.21
CA MET A 369 -6.73 -8.22 12.45
C MET A 369 -8.01 -8.17 13.29
N HIS A 370 -8.64 -7.01 13.44
CA HIS A 370 -9.95 -6.93 14.09
C HIS A 370 -11.00 -7.77 13.32
N ARG A 371 -11.79 -8.58 14.02
CA ARG A 371 -12.78 -9.52 13.45
C ARG A 371 -13.87 -8.89 12.58
N SER A 372 -14.51 -7.81 13.07
CA SER A 372 -15.67 -7.20 12.39
C SER A 372 -15.41 -5.79 11.82
N GLU A 373 -14.46 -5.05 12.39
CA GLU A 373 -14.09 -3.70 11.94
C GLU A 373 -12.57 -3.61 11.72
N PRO A 374 -12.03 -4.30 10.70
CA PRO A 374 -10.61 -4.27 10.37
C PRO A 374 -10.06 -2.84 10.30
N GLY A 375 -8.99 -2.62 11.04
CA GLY A 375 -8.16 -1.44 10.94
C GLY A 375 -7.42 -1.35 9.61
N ASN A 376 -6.90 -0.16 9.30
CA ASN A 376 -6.10 0.06 8.10
C ASN A 376 -4.72 0.68 8.40
N GLY A 377 -4.32 0.66 9.68
CA GLY A 377 -3.11 1.34 10.15
C GLY A 377 -2.02 0.37 10.59
N LYS A 378 -2.29 -0.43 11.63
CA LYS A 378 -1.29 -1.25 12.30
C LYS A 378 -1.83 -2.59 12.77
N PHE A 379 -0.95 -3.57 12.85
CA PHE A 379 -1.18 -4.84 13.54
C PHE A 379 -1.10 -4.67 15.06
N SER A 380 -1.81 -5.53 15.80
CA SER A 380 -1.62 -5.62 17.24
C SER A 380 -0.28 -6.32 17.56
N ASN A 381 0.16 -6.24 18.81
CA ASN A 381 1.32 -7.03 19.24
C ASN A 381 1.04 -8.53 19.17
N CYS A 382 -0.21 -8.95 19.39
CA CYS A 382 -0.61 -10.35 19.28
C CYS A 382 -0.53 -10.87 17.85
N SER A 383 -1.02 -10.10 16.87
CA SER A 383 -0.89 -10.49 15.46
C SER A 383 0.59 -10.64 15.09
N LYS A 384 1.44 -9.69 15.50
CA LYS A 384 2.90 -9.75 15.24
C LYS A 384 3.58 -10.96 15.89
N GLU A 385 3.25 -11.27 17.14
CA GLU A 385 3.78 -12.46 17.83
C GLU A 385 3.35 -13.75 17.14
N HIS A 386 2.09 -13.84 16.69
CA HIS A 386 1.60 -14.96 15.92
C HIS A 386 2.34 -15.14 14.59
N MET A 387 2.57 -14.04 13.87
CA MET A 387 3.35 -14.08 12.62
C MET A 387 4.77 -14.58 12.87
N THR A 388 5.47 -14.06 13.88
CA THR A 388 6.81 -14.55 14.27
C THR A 388 6.79 -16.04 14.63
N ALA A 389 5.78 -16.48 15.39
CA ALA A 389 5.64 -17.87 15.79
C ALA A 389 5.37 -18.80 14.59
N PHE A 390 4.50 -18.40 13.66
CA PHE A 390 4.26 -19.15 12.42
C PHE A 390 5.52 -19.20 11.55
N ILE A 391 6.17 -18.05 11.32
CA ILE A 391 7.37 -17.95 10.49
C ILE A 391 8.49 -18.86 11.02
N SER A 392 8.63 -19.00 12.33
CA SER A 392 9.61 -19.92 12.94
C SER A 392 9.42 -21.40 12.55
N THR A 393 8.23 -21.78 12.07
CA THR A 393 7.91 -23.13 11.63
C THR A 393 8.21 -23.37 10.14
N LEU A 394 8.50 -22.31 9.38
CA LEU A 394 8.77 -22.39 7.96
C LEU A 394 10.13 -23.06 7.70
N THR A 395 10.23 -23.69 6.53
CA THR A 395 11.47 -24.31 6.07
C THR A 395 12.43 -23.26 5.51
N GLU A 396 13.73 -23.55 5.52
CA GLU A 396 14.75 -22.66 4.94
C GLU A 396 14.47 -22.31 3.48
N ALA A 397 13.88 -23.24 2.72
CA ALA A 397 13.50 -23.01 1.33
C ALA A 397 12.47 -21.87 1.15
N CYS A 398 11.65 -21.58 2.15
CA CYS A 398 10.71 -20.46 2.14
C CYS A 398 11.40 -19.10 2.32
N PHE A 399 12.60 -19.07 2.91
CA PHE A 399 13.36 -17.83 3.11
C PHE A 399 14.26 -17.47 1.93
N ASN A 400 14.41 -18.39 0.98
CA ASN A 400 15.23 -18.19 -0.22
C ASN A 400 14.37 -17.58 -1.31
N LEU A 401 14.76 -16.39 -1.79
CA LEU A 401 14.17 -15.79 -2.98
C LEU A 401 14.35 -16.74 -4.17
N LYS A 402 13.25 -17.06 -4.86
CA LYS A 402 13.28 -17.87 -6.09
C LYS A 402 13.62 -17.01 -7.30
N THR A 403 13.34 -15.72 -7.23
CA THR A 403 13.71 -14.71 -8.23
C THR A 403 15.12 -14.17 -7.98
N GLU A 404 15.90 -13.98 -9.04
CA GLU A 404 17.15 -13.21 -8.94
C GLU A 404 16.80 -11.75 -8.65
N GLN A 405 17.01 -11.34 -7.41
CA GLN A 405 16.89 -9.95 -7.00
C GLN A 405 18.29 -9.34 -7.04
N ASN A 406 18.65 -8.63 -8.11
CA ASN A 406 19.76 -7.68 -8.08
C ASN A 406 19.28 -6.33 -7.52
N CYS A 407 18.53 -6.36 -6.41
CA CYS A 407 18.29 -5.16 -5.62
C CYS A 407 19.60 -4.74 -4.93
N THR A 408 20.47 -4.10 -5.71
CA THR A 408 21.22 -2.99 -5.18
C THR A 408 20.31 -1.77 -5.24
N THR A 409 19.40 -1.64 -4.25
CA THR A 409 19.45 -0.37 -3.52
C THR A 409 20.86 -0.33 -2.96
N LYS A 410 21.81 0.19 -3.77
CA LYS A 410 22.93 0.89 -3.20
C LYS A 410 22.23 1.86 -2.27
N MET A 411 22.31 1.59 -0.98
CA MET A 411 21.89 2.51 0.04
C MET A 411 22.66 3.77 -0.32
N GLU A 412 22.01 4.72 -0.99
CA GLU A 412 22.68 5.94 -1.35
C GLU A 412 23.08 6.57 -0.03
N GLU A 413 24.29 7.11 0.01
CA GLU A 413 24.72 7.78 1.23
C GLU A 413 23.64 8.81 1.56
N LEU A 414 23.23 8.85 2.84
CA LEU A 414 22.20 9.77 3.28
C LEU A 414 22.56 11.19 2.80
N PRO A 415 21.58 12.01 2.38
CA PRO A 415 21.75 13.34 1.78
C PRO A 415 22.93 14.16 2.33
N GLY A 416 23.03 14.21 3.65
CA GLY A 416 24.00 14.96 4.43
C GLY A 416 25.43 14.42 4.34
N ALA A 417 25.65 13.21 3.85
CA ALA A 417 26.96 12.61 3.76
C ALA A 417 27.88 13.29 2.73
N SER A 418 27.29 13.86 1.68
CA SER A 418 27.98 14.56 0.59
C SER A 418 27.50 16.01 0.43
N VAL A 419 26.68 16.51 1.37
CA VAL A 419 26.01 17.80 1.25
C VAL A 419 26.96 19.00 1.37
N ASN A 420 26.81 19.98 0.48
CA ASN A 420 27.44 21.29 0.65
C ASN A 420 26.53 22.23 1.45
N LEU A 421 26.80 22.37 2.75
CA LEU A 421 26.00 23.22 3.64
C LEU A 421 25.99 24.70 3.24
N THR A 422 27.01 25.19 2.54
CA THR A 422 27.03 26.56 2.01
C THR A 422 25.97 26.75 0.92
N GLU A 423 25.73 25.75 0.08
CA GLU A 423 24.65 25.80 -0.90
C GLU A 423 23.26 25.82 -0.25
N ILE A 424 23.09 25.17 0.90
CA ILE A 424 21.84 25.25 1.67
C ILE A 424 21.59 26.70 2.09
N CYS A 425 22.60 27.39 2.61
CA CYS A 425 22.46 28.80 3.00
C CYS A 425 22.08 29.70 1.82
N ILE A 426 22.69 29.49 0.65
CA ILE A 426 22.39 30.27 -0.56
C ILE A 426 20.92 30.07 -0.99
N ARG A 427 20.43 28.83 -0.94
CA ARG A 427 19.06 28.50 -1.37
C ARG A 427 18.00 28.88 -0.35
N ALA A 428 18.27 28.69 0.95
CA ALA A 428 17.36 29.01 2.05
C ALA A 428 17.26 30.52 2.31
N HIS A 429 18.36 31.26 2.11
CA HIS A 429 18.43 32.69 2.34
C HIS A 429 19.05 33.43 1.15
N PRO A 430 18.36 33.46 -0.01
CA PRO A 430 18.87 34.09 -1.23
C PRO A 430 19.03 35.62 -1.11
N ASN A 431 18.40 36.23 -0.10
CA ASN A 431 18.44 37.68 0.15
C ASN A 431 19.59 38.10 1.08
N PHE A 432 20.44 37.17 1.52
CA PHE A 432 21.62 37.50 2.30
C PHE A 432 22.71 38.04 1.38
N PRO A 433 23.37 39.16 1.72
CA PRO A 433 24.41 39.77 0.87
C PRO A 433 25.66 38.91 0.77
N GLU A 434 25.92 38.06 1.77
CA GLU A 434 27.01 37.09 1.83
C GLU A 434 26.62 35.94 2.77
N TRP A 435 27.21 34.76 2.61
CA TRP A 435 26.91 33.57 3.40
C TRP A 435 28.16 33.08 4.13
N ASN A 436 28.15 33.21 5.45
CA ASN A 436 29.14 32.64 6.34
C ASN A 436 28.48 31.50 7.11
N LEU A 437 29.05 30.31 6.99
CA LEU A 437 28.57 29.12 7.70
C LEU A 437 29.18 29.09 9.10
N GLN A 438 28.33 29.05 10.13
CA GLN A 438 28.76 28.86 11.51
C GLN A 438 28.27 27.53 12.08
N ARG A 439 29.20 26.85 12.75
CA ARG A 439 28.95 25.57 13.43
C ARG A 439 29.70 25.58 14.75
N ASP A 440 28.98 25.29 15.82
CA ASP A 440 29.56 25.01 17.12
C ASP A 440 29.07 23.65 17.64
N ASP A 441 29.68 23.17 18.71
CA ASP A 441 29.36 21.86 19.29
C ASP A 441 27.91 21.78 19.78
N TYR A 442 27.33 22.91 20.21
CA TYR A 442 25.96 22.96 20.70
C TYR A 442 24.96 22.78 19.56
N LEU A 443 25.12 23.49 18.44
CA LEU A 443 24.32 23.38 17.23
C LEU A 443 24.46 21.99 16.61
N ASN A 444 25.70 21.50 16.49
CA ASN A 444 25.99 20.17 15.96
C ASN A 444 25.30 19.07 16.78
N SER A 445 25.33 19.14 18.12
CA SER A 445 24.68 18.14 18.99
C SER A 445 23.17 18.03 18.78
N ARG A 446 22.55 19.07 18.22
CA ARG A 446 21.11 19.16 17.91
C ARG A 446 20.80 19.02 16.42
N CYS A 447 21.80 18.64 15.62
CA CYS A 447 21.66 18.56 14.17
C CYS A 447 21.21 19.88 13.53
N LEU A 448 21.85 20.98 13.93
CA LEU A 448 21.62 22.32 13.39
C LEU A 448 22.94 22.96 12.94
N PHE A 449 22.85 23.93 12.04
CA PHE A 449 23.93 24.85 11.71
C PHE A 449 23.37 26.25 11.47
N GLU A 450 24.22 27.27 11.43
CA GLU A 450 23.80 28.66 11.20
C GLU A 450 24.31 29.19 9.86
N CYS A 451 23.39 29.79 9.11
CA CYS A 451 23.67 30.61 7.96
C CYS A 451 23.69 32.07 8.40
N CYS A 452 24.87 32.70 8.33
CA CYS A 452 25.07 34.08 8.79
C CYS A 452 25.41 35.01 7.62
N ALA A 453 24.98 36.26 7.71
CA ALA A 453 25.42 37.34 6.83
C ALA A 453 25.88 38.54 7.66
N ASN A 454 26.95 39.22 7.24
CA ASN A 454 27.29 40.49 7.87
C ASN A 454 26.30 41.57 7.45
N SER A 455 25.87 42.35 8.43
CA SER A 455 25.00 43.51 8.27
C SER A 455 25.65 44.71 8.98
N PRO A 456 25.35 45.96 8.57
CA PRO A 456 25.83 47.18 9.23
C PRO A 456 25.52 47.25 10.73
N PHE A 457 24.56 46.46 11.21
CA PHE A 457 24.11 46.40 12.61
C PHE A 457 24.63 45.17 13.38
N GLY A 458 25.53 44.37 12.77
CA GLY A 458 26.05 43.13 13.32
C GLY A 458 25.66 41.89 12.50
N PRO A 459 26.31 40.73 12.72
CA PRO A 459 26.02 39.51 11.98
C PRO A 459 24.59 39.04 12.25
N THR A 460 23.84 38.76 11.19
CA THR A 460 22.50 38.16 11.27
C THR A 460 22.60 36.68 10.92
N CYS A 461 22.27 35.82 11.88
CA CYS A 461 22.35 34.36 11.72
C CYS A 461 20.94 33.72 11.77
N LYS A 462 20.72 32.72 10.93
CA LYS A 462 19.51 31.89 10.89
C LYS A 462 19.91 30.43 11.03
N LYS A 463 19.18 29.71 11.89
CA LYS A 463 19.41 28.29 12.16
C LYS A 463 18.70 27.44 11.14
N GLU A 464 19.43 26.53 10.53
CA GLU A 464 18.93 25.56 9.57
C GLU A 464 19.24 24.13 10.06
N PRO A 465 18.38 23.14 9.76
CA PRO A 465 18.62 21.75 10.12
C PRO A 465 19.75 21.15 9.29
N LEU A 466 20.61 20.36 9.94
CA LEU A 466 21.56 19.49 9.24
C LEU A 466 20.79 18.33 8.59
N PRO A 467 20.96 18.10 7.27
CA PRO A 467 20.34 16.97 6.60
C PRO A 467 20.79 15.63 7.18
N ASP A 468 19.92 14.63 7.11
CA ASP A 468 20.25 13.27 7.52
C ASP A 468 21.49 12.77 6.76
N GLY A 469 22.45 12.20 7.48
CA GLY A 469 23.77 11.81 6.97
C GLY A 469 24.88 12.81 7.26
N ALA A 470 24.56 14.07 7.61
CA ALA A 470 25.56 15.10 7.84
C ALA A 470 26.35 14.86 9.13
N GLU A 471 27.65 15.14 9.09
CA GLU A 471 28.49 14.97 10.28
C GLU A 471 28.11 15.97 11.36
N CYS A 472 27.96 15.50 12.60
CA CYS A 472 27.61 16.32 13.76
C CYS A 472 28.73 16.31 14.84
N GLY A 473 29.96 15.98 14.44
CA GLY A 473 31.15 15.97 15.28
C GLY A 473 31.49 14.59 15.87
N GLY A 474 32.77 14.35 16.15
CA GLY A 474 33.23 13.10 16.79
C GLY A 474 32.95 11.82 16.00
N GLY A 475 32.90 11.89 14.66
CA GLY A 475 32.58 10.75 13.79
C GLY A 475 31.10 10.36 13.77
N LYS A 476 30.23 11.15 14.43
CA LYS A 476 28.78 10.97 14.49
C LYS A 476 28.08 11.67 13.34
N ARG A 477 26.87 11.23 13.02
CA ARG A 477 26.03 11.79 11.97
C ARG A 477 24.64 12.10 12.48
N CYS A 478 23.95 12.99 11.77
CA CYS A 478 22.55 13.31 12.02
C CYS A 478 21.65 12.29 11.33
N VAL A 479 20.71 11.71 12.06
CA VAL A 479 19.64 10.88 11.50
C VAL A 479 18.36 11.23 12.25
N ARG A 480 17.30 11.62 11.54
CA ARG A 480 16.01 12.04 12.11
C ARG A 480 16.17 13.12 13.19
N GLY A 481 17.03 14.11 12.92
CA GLY A 481 17.29 15.23 13.83
C GLY A 481 18.05 14.90 15.11
N LYS A 482 18.66 13.70 15.21
CA LYS A 482 19.49 13.30 16.36
C LYS A 482 20.93 13.02 15.93
N CYS A 483 21.88 13.57 16.68
CA CYS A 483 23.29 13.28 16.48
C CYS A 483 23.66 11.97 17.18
N GLY A 484 24.12 10.98 16.43
CA GLY A 484 24.46 9.65 16.95
C GLY A 484 25.52 8.91 16.16
N ASN A 485 25.95 7.75 16.66
CA ASN A 485 26.92 6.89 16.00
C ASN A 485 26.24 6.19 14.80
N TYR A 486 26.09 6.92 13.70
CA TYR A 486 25.53 6.38 12.46
C TYR A 486 26.61 6.27 11.37
N ASP A 487 26.47 5.31 10.47
CA ASP A 487 27.22 5.29 9.22
C ASP A 487 26.65 6.29 8.21
N LYS A 488 27.31 6.40 7.06
CA LYS A 488 26.89 7.30 5.98
C LYS A 488 25.56 6.90 5.33
N TYR A 489 24.94 5.83 5.80
CA TYR A 489 23.73 5.26 5.29
C TYR A 489 22.58 5.25 6.31
N GLY A 490 22.84 5.71 7.54
CA GLY A 490 21.84 5.83 8.61
C GLY A 490 21.79 4.68 9.60
N ASN A 491 22.67 3.67 9.48
CA ASN A 491 22.71 2.54 10.40
C ASN A 491 23.53 2.85 11.65
N LEU A 492 23.12 2.33 12.80
CA LEU A 492 23.89 2.41 14.04
C LEU A 492 25.23 1.68 13.88
N LYS A 493 26.33 2.40 14.05
CA LYS A 493 27.67 1.83 14.21
C LYS A 493 27.79 1.28 15.63
N LEU A 494 27.85 -0.04 15.73
CA LEU A 494 28.12 -0.78 16.97
C LEU A 494 29.51 -0.47 17.53
#